data_AF-A0A962HKI4-F1
#
_entry.id   AF-A0A962HKI4-F1
#
_cell.length_a   1.000
_cell.length_b   1.000
_cell.length_c   1.000
_cell.angle_alpha   90.00
_cell.angle_beta   90.00
_cell.angle_gamma   90.00
#
_symmetry.space_group_name_H-M   'P 1'
#
loop_
_entity.id
_entity.type
_entity.pdbx_description
1 polymer ?
#
loop_
_entity_poly.entity_id
_entity_poly.type
_entity_poly.pdbx_seq_one_letter_code
_entity_poly.pdbx_strand_id
1 'polypeptide(L)'
;MKYFRSYWYYWHTGHPVVALSSMVLSLVILFSGMVLLAGFSLWGVLLALVLDLLGLMAVLAYALFLRTLVPDLMLEQADFWILNQFVLPVIAAFVVNRLVTYGVARLLLGRI
;
A
#
# COMPACT_ATOMS: atom_id res chain seq x y z
N MET A 1 -11.29 -10.89 -15.16
CA MET A 1 -10.11 -10.54 -14.31
C MET A 1 -8.74 -10.72 -14.99
N LYS A 2 -8.63 -10.79 -16.33
CA LYS A 2 -7.32 -11.01 -17.01
C LYS A 2 -6.37 -9.79 -17.01
N TYR A 3 -6.89 -8.59 -16.77
CA TYR A 3 -6.19 -7.33 -17.03
C TYR A 3 -5.44 -6.75 -15.81
N PHE A 4 -5.89 -7.01 -14.57
CA PHE A 4 -5.28 -6.42 -13.37
C PHE A 4 -4.31 -7.38 -12.66
N ARG A 5 -3.22 -7.77 -13.32
CA ARG A 5 -2.15 -8.57 -12.72
C ARG A 5 -1.25 -7.69 -11.83
N SER A 6 -0.67 -8.25 -10.77
CA SER A 6 0.31 -7.53 -9.93
C SER A 6 1.71 -7.62 -10.55
N TYR A 7 2.61 -6.73 -10.17
CA TYR A 7 4.01 -6.77 -10.63
C TYR A 7 4.69 -8.12 -10.32
N TRP A 8 4.35 -8.77 -9.20
CA TRP A 8 4.79 -10.13 -8.85
C TRP A 8 4.43 -11.18 -9.90
N TYR A 9 3.26 -11.07 -10.55
CA TYR A 9 2.89 -11.97 -11.63
C TYR A 9 3.85 -11.83 -12.81
N TYR A 10 4.23 -10.61 -13.19
CA TYR A 10 5.17 -10.37 -14.29
C TYR A 10 6.59 -10.78 -13.94
N TRP A 11 6.98 -10.67 -12.66
CA TRP A 11 8.25 -11.20 -12.16
C TRP A 11 8.36 -12.71 -12.37
N HIS A 12 7.34 -13.47 -11.95
CA HIS A 12 7.34 -14.94 -12.06
C HIS A 12 7.05 -15.45 -13.48
N THR A 13 6.49 -14.63 -14.36
CA THR A 13 6.22 -15.00 -15.77
C THR A 13 7.32 -14.57 -16.74
N GLY A 14 8.51 -14.21 -16.24
CA GLY A 14 9.67 -13.93 -17.08
C GLY A 14 9.67 -12.53 -17.74
N HIS A 15 8.87 -11.59 -17.22
CA HIS A 15 8.82 -10.20 -17.68
C HIS A 15 9.36 -9.24 -16.59
N PRO A 16 10.66 -9.34 -16.21
CA PRO A 16 11.22 -8.59 -15.10
C PRO A 16 11.20 -7.09 -15.33
N VAL A 17 11.31 -6.63 -16.58
CA VAL A 17 11.26 -5.20 -16.94
C VAL A 17 9.90 -4.59 -16.56
N VAL A 18 8.80 -5.29 -16.84
CA VAL A 18 7.44 -4.86 -16.49
C VAL A 18 7.29 -4.82 -14.97
N ALA A 19 7.78 -5.84 -14.26
CA ALA A 19 7.71 -5.91 -12.81
C ALA A 19 8.52 -4.79 -12.12
N LEU A 20 9.77 -4.55 -12.54
CA LEU A 20 10.63 -3.52 -11.98
C LEU A 20 10.10 -2.11 -12.28
N SER A 21 9.72 -1.84 -13.54
CA SER A 21 9.20 -0.52 -13.92
C SER A 21 7.87 -0.21 -13.23
N SER A 22 6.97 -1.20 -13.08
CA SER A 22 5.73 -1.01 -12.33
C SER A 22 5.95 -0.84 -10.82
N MET A 23 6.89 -1.57 -10.21
CA MET A 23 7.29 -1.33 -8.81
C MET A 23 7.84 0.09 -8.62
N VAL A 24 8.82 0.49 -9.43
CA VAL A 24 9.45 1.81 -9.32
C VAL A 24 8.44 2.92 -9.58
N LEU A 25 7.60 2.81 -10.61
CA LEU A 25 6.62 3.84 -10.93
C LEU A 25 5.53 3.94 -9.85
N SER A 26 5.08 2.81 -9.29
CA SER A 26 4.11 2.82 -8.18
C SER A 26 4.71 3.48 -6.94
N LEU A 27 5.97 3.15 -6.64
CA LEU A 27 6.71 3.76 -5.54
C LEU A 27 6.85 5.27 -5.75
N VAL A 28 7.27 5.70 -6.95
CA VAL A 28 7.40 7.13 -7.28
C VAL A 28 6.07 7.87 -7.15
N ILE A 29 4.95 7.31 -7.62
CA ILE A 29 3.63 7.95 -7.52
C ILE A 29 3.16 8.07 -6.07
N LEU A 30 3.24 6.99 -5.31
CA LEU A 30 2.85 7.02 -3.88
C LEU A 30 3.75 7.98 -3.10
N PHE A 31 5.05 7.94 -3.37
CA PHE A 31 6.05 8.76 -2.72
C PHE A 31 5.90 10.25 -3.06
N SER A 32 5.68 10.60 -4.32
CA SER A 32 5.42 11.99 -4.71
C SER A 32 4.12 12.52 -4.12
N GLY A 33 3.07 11.69 -4.02
CA GLY A 33 1.86 12.03 -3.27
C GLY A 33 2.15 12.37 -1.80
N MET A 34 2.96 11.55 -1.12
CA MET A 34 3.38 11.82 0.26
C MET A 34 4.23 13.08 0.41
N VAL A 35 5.19 13.31 -0.50
CA VAL A 35 6.05 14.50 -0.47
C VAL A 35 5.25 15.78 -0.64
N LEU A 36 4.23 15.77 -1.50
CA LEU A 36 3.33 16.92 -1.70
C LEU A 36 2.46 17.21 -0.47
N LEU A 37 2.10 16.18 0.31
CA LEU A 37 1.23 16.31 1.47
C LEU A 37 1.99 16.60 2.78
N ALA A 38 3.22 16.11 2.92
CA ALA A 38 3.95 16.10 4.21
C ALA A 38 5.36 16.72 4.16
N GLY A 39 5.83 17.16 2.99
CA GLY A 39 7.20 17.68 2.80
C GLY A 39 8.27 16.59 2.66
N PHE A 40 9.49 16.98 2.25
CA PHE A 40 10.58 16.05 1.97
C PHE A 40 11.60 15.99 3.12
N SER A 41 11.69 14.84 3.79
CA SER A 41 12.78 14.52 4.72
C SER A 41 13.10 13.02 4.63
N LEU A 42 14.35 12.67 4.29
CA LEU A 42 14.80 11.27 4.26
C LEU A 42 14.58 10.58 5.62
N TRP A 43 14.82 11.31 6.71
CA TRP A 43 14.53 10.84 8.06
C TRP A 43 13.04 10.65 8.31
N GLY A 44 12.20 11.53 7.76
CA GLY A 44 10.74 11.39 7.80
C GLY A 44 10.26 10.14 7.06
N VAL A 45 10.85 9.81 5.93
CA VAL A 45 10.52 8.58 5.16
C VAL A 45 10.92 7.32 5.91
N LEU A 46 12.13 7.29 6.49
CA LEU A 46 12.58 6.16 7.30
C LEU A 46 11.72 6.00 8.56
N LEU A 47 11.38 7.10 9.23
CA LEU A 47 10.49 7.10 10.39
C LEU A 47 9.09 6.62 10.00
N ALA A 48 8.54 7.08 8.87
CA ALA A 48 7.25 6.66 8.36
C ALA A 48 7.22 5.15 8.05
N LEU A 49 8.27 4.60 7.42
CA LEU A 49 8.39 3.16 7.18
C LEU A 49 8.40 2.34 8.47
N VAL A 50 9.12 2.82 9.49
CA VAL A 50 9.15 2.17 10.82
C VAL A 50 7.78 2.25 11.50
N LEU A 51 7.14 3.42 11.46
CA LEU A 51 5.82 3.64 12.03
C LEU A 51 4.73 2.85 11.29
N ASP A 52 4.84 2.67 9.98
CA ASP A 52 3.94 1.83 9.19
C ASP A 52 4.06 0.38 9.62
N LEU A 53 5.28 -0.16 9.78
CA LEU A 53 5.49 -1.53 10.26
C LEU A 53 4.93 -1.72 11.68
N LEU A 54 5.26 -0.81 12.60
CA LEU A 54 4.76 -0.82 13.97
C LEU A 54 3.23 -0.71 14.01
N GLY A 55 2.67 0.16 13.16
CA GLY A 55 1.24 0.35 12.99
C GLY A 55 0.54 -0.91 12.48
N LEU A 56 1.12 -1.59 11.48
CA LEU A 56 0.60 -2.85 10.95
C LEU A 56 0.62 -3.95 12.02
N MET A 57 1.71 -4.03 12.80
CA MET A 57 1.77 -4.95 13.95
C MET A 57 0.74 -4.59 15.02
N ALA A 58 0.54 -3.30 15.31
CA ALA A 58 -0.45 -2.84 16.28
C ALA A 58 -1.88 -3.15 15.82
N VAL A 59 -2.21 -2.96 14.54
CA VAL A 59 -3.51 -3.30 13.96
C VAL A 59 -3.75 -4.81 14.03
N LEU A 60 -2.75 -5.63 13.69
CA LEU A 60 -2.86 -7.08 13.80
C LEU A 60 -3.04 -7.52 15.25
N ALA A 61 -2.26 -6.95 16.17
CA ALA A 61 -2.39 -7.23 17.60
C ALA A 61 -3.78 -6.83 18.12
N TYR A 62 -4.28 -5.67 17.70
CA TYR A 62 -5.63 -5.22 18.01
C TYR A 62 -6.68 -6.19 17.49
N ALA A 63 -6.67 -6.49 16.18
CA ALA A 63 -7.70 -7.30 15.55
C ALA A 63 -7.75 -8.74 16.07
N LEU A 64 -6.59 -9.33 16.39
CA LEU A 64 -6.48 -10.73 16.77
C LEU A 64 -6.60 -10.97 18.28
N PHE A 65 -6.10 -10.05 19.12
CA PHE A 65 -5.94 -10.30 20.55
C PHE A 65 -6.60 -9.26 21.45
N LEU A 66 -6.57 -7.97 21.08
CA LEU A 66 -7.00 -6.91 21.99
C LEU A 66 -8.44 -6.46 21.78
N ARG A 67 -9.03 -6.67 20.59
CA ARG A 67 -10.40 -6.23 20.27
C ARG A 67 -11.44 -6.77 21.25
N THR A 68 -11.27 -7.99 21.74
CA THR A 68 -12.19 -8.61 22.72
C THR A 68 -12.01 -8.08 24.15
N LEU A 69 -10.92 -7.37 24.42
CA LEU A 69 -10.58 -6.77 25.71
C LEU A 69 -10.92 -5.28 25.78
N VAL A 70 -11.31 -4.68 24.64
CA VAL A 70 -11.64 -3.25 24.55
C VAL A 70 -13.08 -3.04 25.01
N PRO A 71 -13.34 -2.13 25.96
CA PRO A 71 -14.70 -1.80 26.38
C PRO A 71 -15.54 -1.27 25.22
N ASP A 72 -16.81 -1.66 25.13
CA ASP A 72 -17.72 -1.30 24.03
C ASP A 72 -17.76 0.20 23.72
N LEU A 73 -17.66 1.05 24.75
CA LEU A 73 -17.62 2.51 24.64
C LEU A 73 -16.43 3.06 23.83
N MET A 74 -15.31 2.33 23.77
CA MET A 74 -14.11 2.72 23.01
C MET A 74 -13.93 1.93 21.72
N LEU A 75 -14.74 0.89 21.52
CA LEU A 75 -14.60 -0.05 20.42
C LEU A 75 -14.95 0.58 19.07
N GLU A 76 -16.03 1.38 19.02
CA GLU A 76 -16.39 2.14 17.81
C GLU A 76 -15.31 3.15 17.42
N GLN A 77 -14.73 3.83 18.41
CA GLN A 77 -13.71 4.82 18.14
C GLN A 77 -12.41 4.15 17.67
N ALA A 78 -11.98 3.07 18.32
CA ALA A 78 -10.80 2.31 17.91
C ALA A 78 -10.96 1.71 16.50
N ASP A 79 -12.13 1.13 16.18
CA ASP A 79 -12.42 0.62 14.84
C ASP A 79 -12.42 1.75 13.78
N PHE A 80 -12.91 2.95 14.12
CA PHE A 80 -12.85 4.13 13.26
C PHE A 80 -11.42 4.58 12.95
N TRP A 81 -10.54 4.59 13.96
CA TRP A 81 -9.12 4.94 13.78
C TRP A 81 -8.41 3.95 12.86
N ILE A 82 -8.64 2.65 13.05
CA ILE A 82 -8.04 1.60 12.23
C ILE A 82 -8.52 1.72 10.77
N LEU A 83 -9.81 1.96 10.56
CA LEU A 83 -10.37 2.14 9.22
C LEU A 83 -9.73 3.32 8.48
N ASN A 84 -9.68 4.50 9.11
CA ASN A 84 -9.22 5.71 8.44
C ASN A 84 -7.70 5.80 8.28
N GLN A 85 -6.94 5.35 9.28
CA GLN A 85 -5.49 5.50 9.27
C GLN A 85 -4.74 4.32 8.67
N PHE A 86 -5.37 3.13 8.59
CA PHE A 86 -4.72 1.94 8.05
C PHE A 86 -5.46 1.35 6.85
N VAL A 87 -6.75 1.02 7.01
CA VAL A 87 -7.46 0.26 5.96
C VAL A 87 -7.62 1.08 4.68
N LEU A 88 -8.10 2.32 4.77
CA LEU A 88 -8.31 3.17 3.60
C LEU A 88 -7.00 3.50 2.85
N PRO A 89 -5.90 3.91 3.52
CA PRO A 89 -4.61 4.14 2.86
C PRO A 89 -4.06 2.89 2.16
N VAL A 90 -4.18 1.71 2.79
CA VAL A 90 -3.71 0.44 2.18
C VAL A 90 -4.51 0.10 0.94
N ILE A 91 -5.84 0.28 0.95
CA ILE A 91 -6.69 0.06 -0.22
C ILE A 91 -6.31 1.03 -1.35
N ALA A 92 -6.11 2.31 -1.03
CA ALA A 92 -5.70 3.31 -2.01
C ALA A 92 -4.35 2.93 -2.66
N ALA A 93 -3.35 2.57 -1.84
CA ALA A 93 -2.05 2.12 -2.32
C ALA A 93 -2.14 0.87 -3.21
N PHE A 94 -3.01 -0.08 -2.85
CA PHE A 94 -3.25 -1.29 -3.65
C PHE A 94 -3.85 -0.97 -5.01
N VAL A 95 -4.85 -0.07 -5.08
CA VAL A 95 -5.49 0.34 -6.34
C VAL A 95 -4.49 1.06 -7.23
N VAL A 96 -3.73 2.02 -6.70
CA VAL A 96 -2.69 2.75 -7.46
C VAL A 96 -1.69 1.77 -8.06
N ASN A 97 -1.19 0.82 -7.26
CA ASN A 97 -0.22 -0.18 -7.72
C ASN A 97 -0.78 -1.04 -8.86
N ARG A 98 -2.05 -1.46 -8.78
CA ARG A 98 -2.72 -2.24 -9.85
C ARG A 98 -2.90 -1.42 -11.12
N LEU A 99 -3.29 -0.15 -11.02
CA LEU A 99 -3.45 0.74 -12.16
C LEU A 99 -2.11 1.02 -12.85
N VAL A 100 -1.07 1.28 -12.07
CA VAL A 100 0.29 1.50 -12.57
C VAL A 100 0.82 0.26 -13.26
N THR A 101 0.71 -0.91 -12.61
CA THR A 101 1.15 -2.17 -13.20
C THR A 101 0.44 -2.46 -14.52
N TYR A 102 -0.87 -2.24 -14.57
CA TYR A 102 -1.63 -2.40 -15.82
C TYR A 102 -1.17 -1.42 -16.90
N GLY A 103 -1.02 -0.12 -16.57
CA GLY A 103 -0.58 0.90 -17.51
C GLY A 103 0.81 0.61 -18.10
N VAL A 104 1.77 0.26 -17.23
CA VAL A 104 3.13 -0.12 -17.63
C VAL A 104 3.12 -1.37 -18.51
N ALA A 105 2.35 -2.39 -18.13
CA ALA A 105 2.25 -3.63 -18.89
C ALA A 105 1.59 -3.41 -20.27
N ARG A 106 0.57 -2.54 -20.35
CA ARG A 106 -0.06 -2.15 -21.62
C ARG A 106 0.91 -1.39 -22.54
N LEU A 107 1.71 -0.48 -22.00
CA LEU A 107 2.69 0.30 -22.76
C LEU A 107 3.84 -0.57 -23.29
N LEU A 108 4.36 -1.49 -22.46
CA LEU A 108 5.54 -2.29 -22.81
C LEU A 108 5.22 -3.56 -23.61
N LEU A 109 4.07 -4.20 -23.36
CA LEU A 109 3.72 -5.47 -23.99
C LEU A 109 2.70 -5.32 -25.13
N GLY A 110 2.04 -4.16 -25.27
CA GLY A 110 1.15 -3.82 -26.39
C GLY A 110 -0.08 -4.73 -26.59
N ARG A 111 -0.20 -5.82 -25.83
CA ARG A 111 -1.22 -6.86 -25.95
C ARG A 111 -1.64 -7.34 -24.56
N ILE A 112 -2.24 -6.44 -23.78
CA ILE A 112 -3.00 -6.77 -22.57
C ILE A 112 -4.31 -6.01 -22.61
#